data_AF-A0A2K6ABZ3-F1
#
_entry.id   AF-A0A2K6ABZ3-F1
#
_cell.length_a   1.000
_cell.length_b   1.000
_cell.length_c   1.000
_cell.angle_alpha   90.00
_cell.angle_beta   90.00
_cell.angle_gamma   90.00
#
_symmetry.space_group_name_H-M   'P 1'
#
loop_
_entity.id
_entity.type
_entity.pdbx_description
1 polymer ?
#
loop_
_entity_poly.entity_id
_entity_poly.type
_entity_poly.pdbx_seq_one_letter_code
_entity_poly.pdbx_strand_id
1 'polypeptide(L)'
;LFYFPKEGRKVLTPIIFKEENLRTMYSQDRHADVLNLCFAQFEPDSAEPMEDIDKHGKYDLLRSTRYFGGMVWYFVNNKKIDGLLIDQIQRDLIDDATSLVQLYHILHPDGQSAREDKDQAAEGINLIKVFAKTEAQKGAYVELTLQTYQEALSRHSAAS
;
A
#
# COMPACT_ATOMS: atom_id res chain seq x y z
N LEU A 1 -4.90 21.91 24.31
CA LEU A 1 -5.18 22.48 22.97
C LEU A 1 -5.56 23.95 23.02
N PHE A 2 -6.55 24.37 23.82
CA PHE A 2 -6.92 25.80 23.93
C PHE A 2 -5.77 26.69 24.43
N TYR A 3 -4.94 26.18 25.34
CA TYR A 3 -3.84 26.92 25.96
C TYR A 3 -2.52 26.87 25.17
N PHE A 4 -2.41 25.98 24.16
CA PHE A 4 -1.22 25.82 23.33
C PHE A 4 -1.68 25.61 21.87
N PRO A 5 -2.06 26.69 21.16
CA PRO A 5 -2.53 26.59 19.78
C PRO A 5 -1.38 26.14 18.86
N LYS A 6 -1.67 25.20 17.97
CA LYS A 6 -0.75 24.73 16.94
C LYS A 6 -1.25 25.24 15.59
N GLU A 7 -0.35 25.75 14.77
CA GLU A 7 -0.69 26.19 13.42
C GLU A 7 -1.34 25.05 12.62
N GLY A 8 -2.43 25.36 11.90
CA GLY A 8 -3.21 24.37 11.16
C GLY A 8 -4.22 23.55 11.98
N ARG A 9 -4.19 23.61 13.32
CA ARG A 9 -5.13 22.87 14.20
C ARG A 9 -6.26 23.78 14.68
N LYS A 10 -7.50 23.44 14.35
CA LYS A 10 -8.69 24.14 14.87
C LYS A 10 -9.20 23.48 16.15
N VAL A 11 -9.81 24.28 17.04
CA VAL A 11 -10.44 23.80 18.28
C VAL A 11 -11.59 22.86 17.98
N LEU A 12 -12.45 23.24 17.04
CA LEU A 12 -13.55 22.42 16.55
C LEU A 12 -13.10 21.66 15.31
N THR A 13 -13.56 20.42 15.18
CA THR A 13 -13.30 19.58 14.01
C THR A 13 -13.82 20.28 12.74
N PRO A 14 -12.95 20.53 11.75
CA PRO A 14 -13.34 21.14 10.49
C PRO A 14 -14.40 20.33 9.73
N ILE A 15 -15.37 21.00 9.11
CA ILE A 15 -16.46 20.37 8.37
C ILE A 15 -15.99 19.50 7.18
N ILE A 16 -14.77 19.71 6.69
CA ILE A 16 -14.17 18.91 5.61
C ILE A 16 -14.07 17.42 5.98
N PHE A 17 -14.01 17.10 7.28
CA PHE A 17 -13.96 15.74 7.79
C PHE A 17 -15.34 15.09 7.98
N LYS A 18 -16.42 15.75 7.53
CA LYS A 18 -17.71 15.08 7.39
C LYS A 18 -17.69 14.16 6.18
N GLU A 19 -18.40 13.04 6.27
CA GLU A 19 -18.38 11.97 5.27
C GLU A 19 -18.72 12.47 3.86
N GLU A 20 -19.72 13.34 3.71
CA GLU A 20 -20.11 13.92 2.42
C GLU A 20 -18.99 14.77 1.77
N ASN A 21 -18.20 15.44 2.60
CA ASN A 21 -17.12 16.30 2.13
C ASN A 21 -15.85 15.49 1.82
N LEU A 22 -15.57 14.45 2.61
CA LEU A 22 -14.48 13.51 2.34
C LEU A 22 -14.69 12.76 1.02
N ARG A 23 -15.91 12.24 0.78
CA ARG A 23 -16.27 11.60 -0.50
C ARG A 23 -16.04 12.55 -1.68
N THR A 24 -16.37 13.82 -1.53
CA THR A 24 -16.13 14.85 -2.56
C THR A 24 -14.63 15.07 -2.82
N MET A 25 -13.80 15.03 -1.78
CA MET A 25 -12.34 15.17 -1.93
C MET A 25 -11.73 13.93 -2.59
N TYR A 26 -12.17 12.73 -2.21
CA TYR A 26 -11.69 11.47 -2.79
C TYR A 26 -12.11 11.29 -4.25
N SER A 27 -13.29 11.80 -4.64
CA SER A 27 -13.71 11.82 -6.04
C SER A 27 -12.88 12.77 -6.91
N GLN A 28 -12.09 13.66 -6.30
CA GLN A 28 -11.19 14.60 -6.95
C GLN A 28 -9.71 14.18 -6.85
N ASP A 29 -9.42 12.96 -6.37
CA ASP A 29 -8.05 12.45 -6.16
C ASP A 29 -7.21 13.27 -5.16
N ARG A 30 -7.88 13.97 -4.23
CA ARG A 30 -7.23 14.87 -3.26
C ARG A 30 -6.86 14.18 -1.94
N HIS A 31 -6.49 12.90 -1.98
CA HIS A 31 -6.15 12.12 -0.78
C HIS A 31 -4.97 12.71 0.00
N ALA A 32 -3.94 13.20 -0.68
CA ALA A 32 -2.80 13.85 -0.04
C ALA A 32 -3.19 15.15 0.69
N ASP A 33 -4.14 15.93 0.15
CA ASP A 33 -4.66 17.13 0.81
C ASP A 33 -5.44 16.77 2.07
N VAL A 34 -6.27 15.71 2.01
CA VAL A 34 -6.99 15.20 3.18
C VAL A 34 -5.99 14.76 4.26
N LEU A 35 -4.93 14.05 3.90
CA LEU A 35 -3.87 13.64 4.84
C LEU A 35 -3.11 14.83 5.44
N ASN A 36 -2.81 15.86 4.64
CA ASN A 36 -2.21 17.11 5.12
C ASN A 36 -3.10 17.77 6.19
N LEU A 37 -4.40 17.84 5.94
CA LEU A 37 -5.37 18.39 6.87
C LEU A 37 -5.52 17.51 8.12
N CYS A 38 -5.60 16.18 7.97
CA CYS A 38 -5.68 15.25 9.08
C CYS A 38 -4.46 15.40 10.01
N PHE A 39 -3.25 15.44 9.45
CA PHE A 39 -2.03 15.56 10.24
C PHE A 39 -1.93 16.91 10.99
N ALA A 40 -2.46 17.98 10.42
CA ALA A 40 -2.53 19.27 11.09
C ALA A 40 -3.59 19.29 12.20
N GLN A 41 -4.72 18.61 11.98
CA GLN A 41 -5.91 18.69 12.82
C GLN A 41 -5.95 17.65 13.96
N PHE A 42 -5.55 16.42 13.67
CA PHE A 42 -5.71 15.25 14.54
C PHE A 42 -4.36 14.63 14.93
N GLU A 43 -4.42 13.71 15.87
CA GLU A 43 -3.31 12.79 16.14
C GLU A 43 -3.35 11.64 15.13
N PRO A 44 -2.19 11.05 14.79
CA PRO A 44 -2.07 10.08 13.71
C PRO A 44 -2.72 8.74 14.11
N ASP A 45 -4.03 8.61 13.88
CA ASP A 45 -4.74 7.36 14.14
C ASP A 45 -5.96 7.10 13.21
N SER A 46 -6.15 7.89 12.15
CA SER A 46 -7.29 7.69 11.24
C SER A 46 -6.94 6.82 10.04
N ALA A 47 -7.60 5.66 9.91
CA ALA A 47 -7.39 4.68 8.84
C ALA A 47 -8.12 5.00 7.50
N GLU A 48 -9.08 5.93 7.49
CA GLU A 48 -10.02 6.10 6.36
C GLU A 48 -9.37 6.41 5.00
N PRO A 49 -8.36 7.29 4.89
CA PRO A 49 -7.77 7.59 3.58
C PRO A 49 -7.05 6.39 2.95
N MET A 50 -6.46 5.52 3.77
CA MET A 50 -5.76 4.32 3.30
C MET A 50 -6.75 3.28 2.75
N GLU A 51 -7.90 3.11 3.42
CA GLU A 51 -8.96 2.20 2.94
C GLU A 51 -9.55 2.68 1.61
N ASP A 52 -9.75 3.99 1.42
CA ASP A 52 -10.27 4.52 0.15
C ASP A 52 -9.26 4.36 -1.00
N ILE A 53 -7.95 4.50 -0.71
CA ILE A 53 -6.89 4.25 -1.68
C ILE A 53 -6.88 2.79 -2.13
N ASP A 54 -6.90 1.84 -1.19
CA ASP A 54 -6.90 0.40 -1.53
C ASP A 54 -8.14 0.03 -2.36
N LYS A 55 -9.31 0.50 -1.91
CA LYS A 55 -10.59 0.26 -2.60
C LYS A 55 -10.60 0.70 -4.05
N HIS A 56 -9.93 1.81 -4.38
CA HIS A 56 -9.91 2.38 -5.72
C HIS A 56 -8.58 2.18 -6.46
N GLY A 57 -7.61 1.48 -5.87
CA GLY A 57 -6.29 1.26 -6.47
C GLY A 57 -5.46 2.54 -6.69
N LYS A 58 -5.65 3.57 -5.87
CA LYS A 58 -5.06 4.91 -6.08
C LYS A 58 -3.70 5.09 -5.38
N TYR A 59 -2.87 4.05 -5.35
CA TYR A 59 -1.59 4.03 -4.61
C TYR A 59 -0.61 5.11 -5.07
N ASP A 60 -0.62 5.40 -6.37
CA ASP A 60 0.30 6.35 -7.00
C ASP A 60 0.17 7.78 -6.46
N LEU A 61 -1.02 8.15 -5.97
CA LEU A 61 -1.27 9.46 -5.36
C LEU A 61 -0.34 9.73 -4.17
N LEU A 62 0.09 8.68 -3.46
CA LEU A 62 0.96 8.81 -2.31
C LEU A 62 2.42 8.43 -2.57
N ARG A 63 2.77 7.82 -3.71
CA ARG A 63 4.08 7.20 -3.97
C ARG A 63 5.28 8.12 -3.73
N SER A 64 5.17 9.38 -4.16
CA SER A 64 6.22 10.40 -3.98
C SER A 64 5.90 11.39 -2.84
N THR A 65 5.22 10.93 -1.81
CA THR A 65 4.82 11.77 -0.66
C THR A 65 5.33 11.18 0.65
N ARG A 66 5.41 12.02 1.69
CA ARG A 66 5.73 11.56 3.06
C ARG A 66 4.75 10.53 3.62
N TYR A 67 3.59 10.36 2.97
CA TYR A 67 2.53 9.46 3.42
C TYR A 67 2.66 8.03 2.91
N PHE A 68 3.51 7.79 1.90
CA PHE A 68 3.68 6.45 1.34
C PHE A 68 4.08 5.42 2.41
N GLY A 69 5.09 5.75 3.22
CA GLY A 69 5.55 4.86 4.29
C GLY A 69 4.46 4.56 5.32
N GLY A 70 3.65 5.54 5.70
CA GLY A 70 2.51 5.34 6.60
C GLY A 70 1.42 4.46 6.01
N MET A 71 1.14 4.60 4.71
CA MET A 71 0.21 3.75 3.98
C MET A 71 0.72 2.29 3.91
N VAL A 72 1.98 2.08 3.53
CA VAL A 72 2.61 0.74 3.50
C VAL A 72 2.56 0.10 4.88
N TRP A 73 2.95 0.84 5.93
CA TRP A 73 2.91 0.37 7.31
C TRP A 73 1.51 -0.06 7.72
N TYR A 74 0.49 0.75 7.41
CA TYR A 74 -0.90 0.41 7.66
C TYR A 74 -1.30 -0.91 6.98
N PHE A 75 -1.01 -1.07 5.68
CA PHE A 75 -1.40 -2.27 4.94
C PHE A 75 -0.68 -3.53 5.43
N VAL A 76 0.61 -3.45 5.75
CA VAL A 76 1.36 -4.62 6.24
C VAL A 76 0.82 -5.07 7.61
N ASN A 77 0.58 -4.14 8.54
CA ASN A 77 0.04 -4.48 9.86
C ASN A 77 -1.37 -5.08 9.78
N ASN A 78 -2.18 -4.64 8.82
CA ASN A 78 -3.55 -5.13 8.61
C ASN A 78 -3.64 -6.30 7.62
N LYS A 79 -2.50 -6.81 7.11
CA LYS A 79 -2.44 -7.88 6.10
C LYS A 79 -3.25 -7.59 4.83
N LYS A 80 -3.22 -6.34 4.37
CA LYS A 80 -3.93 -5.83 3.18
C LYS A 80 -2.94 -5.35 2.10
N ILE A 81 -1.90 -6.12 1.81
CA ILE A 81 -0.85 -5.69 0.87
C ILE A 81 -1.13 -6.06 -0.59
N ASP A 82 -2.09 -6.95 -0.85
CA ASP A 82 -2.35 -7.51 -2.18
C ASP A 82 -2.54 -6.44 -3.25
N GLY A 83 -3.37 -5.43 -2.99
CA GLY A 83 -3.66 -4.39 -3.97
C GLY A 83 -2.45 -3.53 -4.30
N LEU A 84 -1.65 -3.16 -3.31
CA LEU A 84 -0.40 -2.41 -3.51
C LEU A 84 0.64 -3.27 -4.26
N LEU A 85 0.74 -4.55 -3.91
CA LEU A 85 1.64 -5.51 -4.55
C LEU A 85 1.29 -5.64 -6.04
N ILE A 86 0.01 -5.77 -6.37
CA ILE A 86 -0.48 -5.79 -7.76
C ILE A 86 -0.11 -4.49 -8.50
N ASP A 87 -0.35 -3.31 -7.90
CA ASP A 87 0.00 -2.01 -8.51
C ASP A 87 1.50 -1.91 -8.80
N GLN A 88 2.36 -2.36 -7.88
CA GLN A 88 3.81 -2.39 -8.08
C GLN A 88 4.20 -3.28 -9.26
N ILE A 89 3.64 -4.50 -9.34
CA ILE A 89 3.95 -5.43 -10.45
C ILE A 89 3.48 -4.86 -11.80
N GLN A 90 2.28 -4.28 -11.86
CA GLN A 90 1.73 -3.69 -13.08
C GLN A 90 2.52 -2.48 -13.60
N ARG A 91 3.33 -1.86 -12.75
CA ARG A 91 4.17 -0.71 -13.06
C ARG A 91 5.63 -1.07 -13.26
N ASP A 92 5.94 -2.36 -13.39
CA ASP A 92 7.30 -2.90 -13.51
C ASP A 92 8.21 -2.60 -12.30
N LEU A 93 7.62 -2.34 -11.12
CA LEU A 93 8.33 -2.05 -9.87
C LEU A 93 8.55 -3.33 -9.05
N ILE A 94 9.23 -4.32 -9.63
CA ILE A 94 9.43 -5.63 -8.99
C ILE A 94 10.30 -5.55 -7.74
N ASP A 95 11.32 -4.69 -7.71
CA ASP A 95 12.17 -4.54 -6.54
C ASP A 95 11.38 -4.00 -5.33
N ASP A 96 10.46 -3.06 -5.58
CA ASP A 96 9.55 -2.55 -4.55
C ASP A 96 8.55 -3.63 -4.10
N ALA A 97 8.03 -4.43 -5.04
CA ALA A 97 7.12 -5.55 -4.76
C ALA A 97 7.80 -6.62 -3.90
N THR A 98 9.03 -7.00 -4.22
CA THR A 98 9.83 -7.93 -3.43
C THR A 98 10.13 -7.34 -2.04
N SER A 99 10.52 -6.06 -1.96
CA SER A 99 10.78 -5.37 -0.69
C SER A 99 9.53 -5.31 0.21
N LEU A 100 8.35 -5.14 -0.39
CA LEU A 100 7.08 -5.17 0.34
C LEU A 100 6.80 -6.54 0.98
N VAL A 101 7.03 -7.63 0.25
CA VAL A 101 6.87 -8.99 0.79
C VAL A 101 7.91 -9.28 1.88
N GLN A 102 9.16 -8.84 1.69
CA GLN A 102 10.19 -8.95 2.73
C GLN A 102 9.79 -8.21 4.02
N LEU A 103 9.28 -6.98 3.90
CA LEU A 103 8.77 -6.22 5.03
C LEU A 103 7.59 -6.96 5.72
N TYR A 104 6.70 -7.57 4.93
CA TYR A 104 5.63 -8.40 5.46
C TYR A 104 6.17 -9.60 6.26
N HIS A 105 7.18 -10.32 5.75
CA HIS A 105 7.81 -11.43 6.47
C HIS A 105 8.52 -10.98 7.76
N ILE A 106 9.14 -9.79 7.77
CA ILE A 106 9.78 -9.23 8.98
C ILE A 106 8.73 -8.98 10.08
N LEU A 107 7.55 -8.47 9.72
CA LEU A 107 6.49 -8.17 10.67
C LEU A 107 5.62 -9.39 11.05
N HIS A 108 5.55 -10.39 10.18
CA HIS A 108 4.79 -11.64 10.38
C HIS A 108 5.70 -12.87 10.26
N PRO A 109 6.72 -13.03 11.14
CA PRO A 109 7.74 -14.07 11.01
C PRO A 109 7.19 -15.50 11.19
N ASP A 110 6.02 -15.63 11.80
CA ASP A 110 5.29 -16.88 11.99
C ASP A 110 4.30 -17.20 10.87
N GLY A 111 4.16 -16.30 9.89
CA GLY A 111 3.35 -16.51 8.70
C GLY A 111 3.83 -17.70 7.87
N GLN A 112 2.89 -18.34 7.16
CA GLN A 112 3.22 -19.48 6.31
C GLN A 112 4.20 -19.07 5.21
N SER A 113 4.00 -17.91 4.59
CA SER A 113 4.88 -17.37 3.56
C SER A 113 6.31 -17.17 4.07
N ALA A 114 6.47 -16.59 5.26
CA ALA A 114 7.76 -16.35 5.89
C ALA A 114 8.50 -17.63 6.31
N ARG A 115 7.76 -18.69 6.65
CA ARG A 115 8.35 -20.01 6.97
C ARG A 115 8.82 -20.74 5.72
N GLU A 116 7.97 -20.80 4.69
CA GLU A 116 8.32 -21.43 3.42
C GLU A 116 9.48 -20.72 2.72
N ASP A 117 9.57 -19.40 2.84
CA ASP A 117 10.71 -18.62 2.35
C ASP A 117 12.02 -19.01 3.03
N LYS A 118 12.03 -19.19 4.37
CA LYS A 118 13.23 -19.64 5.10
C LYS A 118 13.71 -21.01 4.66
N ASP A 119 12.79 -21.91 4.33
CA ASP A 119 13.12 -23.27 3.89
C ASP A 119 13.62 -23.31 2.43
N GLN A 120 13.11 -22.42 1.58
CA GLN A 120 13.40 -22.40 0.14
C GLN A 120 14.46 -21.37 -0.27
N ALA A 121 14.82 -20.43 0.61
CA ALA A 121 15.63 -19.25 0.31
C ALA A 121 15.14 -18.53 -0.96
N ALA A 122 13.85 -18.21 -1.01
CA ALA A 122 13.21 -17.71 -2.22
C ALA A 122 13.58 -16.23 -2.46
N GLU A 123 14.26 -15.96 -3.57
CA GLU A 123 14.66 -14.59 -3.93
C GLU A 123 13.80 -13.99 -5.06
N GLY A 124 13.72 -12.66 -5.08
CA GLY A 124 13.07 -11.88 -6.14
C GLY A 124 11.62 -12.26 -6.39
N ILE A 125 11.30 -12.65 -7.62
CA ILE A 125 9.93 -13.02 -8.04
C ILE A 125 9.43 -14.27 -7.32
N ASN A 126 10.32 -15.20 -6.94
CA ASN A 126 9.90 -16.42 -6.26
C ASN A 126 9.32 -16.12 -4.88
N LEU A 127 9.86 -15.12 -4.19
CA LEU A 127 9.32 -14.64 -2.91
C LEU A 127 7.85 -14.21 -3.04
N ILE A 128 7.55 -13.46 -4.10
CA ILE A 128 6.19 -12.98 -4.38
C ILE A 128 5.26 -14.16 -4.69
N LYS A 129 5.75 -15.19 -5.41
CA LYS A 129 4.99 -16.41 -5.69
C LYS A 129 4.67 -17.22 -4.43
N VAL A 130 5.63 -17.34 -3.50
CA VAL A 130 5.40 -18.02 -2.22
C VAL A 130 4.32 -17.29 -1.42
N PHE A 131 4.43 -15.96 -1.30
CA PHE A 131 3.40 -15.15 -0.64
C PHE A 131 2.02 -15.30 -1.31
N ALA A 132 1.97 -15.23 -2.65
CA ALA A 132 0.72 -15.34 -3.41
C ALA A 132 -0.03 -16.66 -3.16
N LYS A 133 0.69 -17.77 -2.96
CA LYS A 133 0.10 -19.10 -2.74
C LYS A 133 -0.35 -19.35 -1.30
N THR A 134 0.22 -18.63 -0.35
CA THR A 134 0.12 -18.97 1.08
C THR A 134 -0.73 -17.97 1.85
N GLU A 135 -0.47 -16.66 1.70
CA GLU A 135 -1.09 -15.63 2.55
C GLU A 135 -1.88 -14.56 1.78
N ALA A 136 -1.67 -14.41 0.48
CA ALA A 136 -2.43 -13.45 -0.32
C ALA A 136 -3.91 -13.83 -0.41
N GLN A 137 -4.80 -12.88 -0.14
CA GLN A 137 -6.25 -13.07 -0.31
C GLN A 137 -6.64 -13.12 -1.79
N LYS A 138 -5.92 -12.36 -2.63
CA LYS A 138 -6.06 -12.29 -4.09
C LYS A 138 -4.95 -13.06 -4.80
N GLY A 139 -4.49 -14.17 -4.22
CA GLY A 139 -3.35 -14.95 -4.71
C GLY A 139 -3.37 -15.25 -6.21
N ALA A 140 -4.49 -15.78 -6.73
CA ALA A 140 -4.64 -16.09 -8.16
C ALA A 140 -4.46 -14.85 -9.06
N TYR A 141 -4.90 -13.68 -8.62
CA TYR A 141 -4.76 -12.44 -9.39
C TYR A 141 -3.34 -11.88 -9.31
N VAL A 142 -2.67 -12.03 -8.17
CA VAL A 142 -1.23 -11.73 -8.03
C VAL A 142 -0.41 -12.61 -8.98
N GLU A 143 -0.67 -13.92 -9.00
CA GLU A 143 0.02 -14.86 -9.90
C GLU A 143 -0.20 -14.53 -11.38
N LEU A 144 -1.45 -14.22 -11.78
CA LEU A 144 -1.76 -13.82 -13.15
C LEU A 144 -1.04 -12.52 -13.55
N THR A 145 -0.99 -11.55 -12.64
CA THR A 145 -0.30 -10.27 -12.86
C THR A 145 1.20 -10.49 -13.03
N LEU A 146 1.81 -11.31 -12.16
CA LEU A 146 3.22 -11.70 -12.29
C LEU A 146 3.50 -12.43 -13.61
N GLN A 147 2.64 -13.36 -14.02
CA GLN A 147 2.81 -14.07 -15.29
C GLN A 147 2.82 -13.08 -16.47
N THR A 148 1.88 -12.14 -16.48
CA THR A 148 1.80 -11.11 -17.52
C THR A 148 3.07 -10.26 -17.59
N TYR A 149 3.60 -9.85 -16.43
CA TYR A 149 4.88 -9.14 -16.33
C TYR A 149 6.05 -9.98 -16.89
N GLN A 150 6.16 -11.25 -16.50
CA GLN A 150 7.25 -12.14 -16.95
C GLN A 150 7.20 -12.39 -18.47
N GLU A 151 6.01 -12.55 -19.04
CA GLU A 151 5.81 -12.68 -20.49
C GLU A 151 6.22 -11.42 -21.24
N ALA A 152 5.83 -10.24 -20.73
CA ALA A 152 6.22 -8.96 -21.31
C ALA A 152 7.75 -8.76 -21.28
N LEU A 153 8.39 -9.07 -20.16
CA LEU A 153 9.85 -8.99 -20.00
C LEU A 153 10.57 -9.92 -21.00
N SER A 154 10.08 -11.14 -21.16
CA SER A 154 10.67 -12.13 -22.09
C SER A 154 10.61 -11.66 -23.54
N ARG A 155 9.51 -10.98 -23.94
CA ARG A 155 9.36 -10.42 -25.29
C ARG A 155 10.34 -9.26 -25.54
N HIS A 156 10.58 -8.39 -24.56
CA HIS A 156 11.53 -7.29 -24.69
C HIS A 156 12.98 -7.80 -24.82
N SER A 157 13.35 -8.81 -24.03
CA SER A 157 14.68 -9.43 -24.10
C SER A 157 14.93 -10.16 -25.41
N ALA A 158 13.89 -10.70 -26.06
CA ALA A 158 14.00 -11.37 -27.35
C ALA A 158 14.04 -10.40 -28.55
N ALA A 159 13.68 -9.13 -28.35
CA ALA A 159 13.66 -8.08 -29.37
C ALA A 159 14.92 -7.17 -29.35
N SER A 160 15.83 -7.37 -28.38
CA SER A 160 17.10 -6.66 -28.22
C SER A 160 18.27 -7.51 -28.71
#